data_AF-A0A067WFY9-F1
#
_entry.id   AF-A0A067WFY9-F1
#
_cell.length_a   1.000
_cell.length_b   1.000
_cell.length_c   1.000
_cell.angle_alpha   90.00
_cell.angle_beta   90.00
_cell.angle_gamma   90.00
#
_symmetry.space_group_name_H-M   'P 1'
#
loop_
_entity.id
_entity.type
_entity.pdbx_description
1 polymer ?
#
loop_
_entity_poly.entity_id
_entity_poly.type
_entity_poly.pdbx_seq_one_letter_code
_entity_poly.pdbx_strand_id
1 'polypeptide(L)'
;MINHLSAIDDIADAEQIRVLFYASNRMVHAPLNKVLDLIKNDTQRDLLSALTQYQEATEQRIETLQKNLDALRLQVSLSTHNLKK
;
A
#
# COMPACT_ATOMS: atom_id res chain seq x y z
N MET A 1 -22.20 19.52 36.59
CA MET A 1 -21.61 18.94 35.37
C MET A 1 -21.55 20.04 34.33
N ILE A 2 -20.39 20.67 34.15
CA ILE A 2 -20.22 21.69 33.12
C ILE A 2 -19.73 20.97 31.87
N ASN A 3 -20.62 20.83 30.88
CA ASN A 3 -20.26 20.48 29.52
C ASN A 3 -19.56 21.68 28.90
N HIS A 4 -18.25 21.79 29.07
CA HIS A 4 -17.44 22.71 28.26
C HIS A 4 -17.23 22.07 26.89
N LEU A 5 -18.06 22.46 25.92
CA LEU A 5 -17.80 22.25 24.50
C LEU A 5 -16.47 22.90 24.04
N SER A 6 -15.87 23.74 24.88
CA SER A 6 -14.65 24.55 24.66
C SER A 6 -13.33 23.88 25.09
N ALA A 7 -13.33 22.68 25.67
CA ALA A 7 -12.10 22.09 26.20
C ALA A 7 -11.05 21.70 25.13
N ILE A 8 -11.44 21.62 23.86
CA ILE A 8 -10.53 21.33 22.73
C ILE A 8 -9.84 22.61 22.24
N ASP A 9 -10.53 23.75 22.24
CA ASP A 9 -9.96 25.04 21.80
C ASP A 9 -8.90 25.57 22.79
N ASP A 10 -8.98 25.14 24.07
CA ASP A 10 -7.99 25.45 25.12
C ASP A 10 -6.72 24.57 25.04
N ILE A 11 -6.66 23.60 24.12
CA ILE A 11 -5.48 22.74 23.93
C ILE A 11 -4.42 23.54 23.16
N ALA A 12 -3.55 24.22 23.92
CA ALA A 12 -2.47 25.03 23.38
C ALA A 12 -1.35 24.21 22.70
N ASP A 13 -1.28 22.90 22.99
CA ASP A 13 -0.25 22.01 22.48
C ASP A 13 -0.84 20.65 22.11
N ALA A 14 -0.72 20.28 20.83
CA ALA A 14 -1.20 19.02 20.30
C ALA A 14 -0.54 17.79 20.94
N GLU A 15 0.65 17.93 21.54
CA GLU A 15 1.30 16.84 22.30
C GLU A 15 0.54 16.46 23.58
N GLN A 16 -0.35 17.33 24.06
CA GLN A 16 -1.18 17.06 25.24
C GLN A 16 -2.38 16.16 24.91
N ILE A 17 -2.70 15.98 23.63
CA ILE A 17 -3.79 15.12 23.20
C ILE A 17 -3.37 13.65 23.35
N ARG A 18 -4.09 12.92 24.17
CA ARG A 18 -3.90 11.48 24.37
C ARG A 18 -5.10 10.72 23.84
N VAL A 19 -4.81 9.62 23.15
CA VAL A 19 -5.79 8.64 22.70
C VAL A 19 -5.83 7.51 23.71
N LEU A 20 -7.03 7.11 24.07
CA LEU A 20 -7.31 6.06 25.01
C LEU A 20 -7.85 4.84 24.27
N PHE A 21 -7.16 3.71 24.40
CA PHE A 21 -7.57 2.44 23.83
C PHE A 21 -8.13 1.55 24.93
N TYR A 22 -9.34 1.09 24.73
CA TYR A 22 -9.98 0.11 25.58
C TYR A 22 -10.18 -1.18 24.80
N ALA A 23 -9.44 -2.22 25.17
CA ALA A 23 -9.54 -3.54 24.56
C ALA A 23 -9.23 -4.62 25.60
N SER A 24 -9.99 -5.72 25.58
CA SER A 24 -9.73 -6.90 26.42
C SER A 24 -9.57 -6.61 27.92
N ASN A 25 -10.47 -5.79 28.48
CA ASN A 25 -10.43 -5.31 29.87
C ASN A 25 -9.15 -4.55 30.26
N ARG A 26 -8.37 -4.11 29.29
CA ARG A 26 -7.19 -3.27 29.48
C ARG A 26 -7.44 -1.90 28.91
N MET A 27 -6.98 -0.90 29.65
CA MET A 27 -7.05 0.51 29.28
C MET A 27 -5.62 0.99 29.12
N VAL A 28 -5.24 1.33 27.89
CA VAL A 28 -3.92 1.88 27.58
C VAL A 28 -4.10 3.22 26.90
N HIS A 29 -3.17 4.14 27.13
CA HIS A 29 -3.21 5.44 26.47
C HIS A 29 -1.88 5.73 25.78
N ALA A 30 -1.95 6.46 24.66
CA ALA A 30 -0.78 6.93 23.94
C ALA A 30 -0.98 8.38 23.49
N PRO A 31 0.09 9.18 23.37
CA PRO A 31 0.01 10.47 22.70
C PRO A 31 -0.54 10.33 21.27
N LEU A 32 -1.42 11.23 20.85
CA LEU A 32 -2.06 11.17 19.53
C LEU A 32 -1.03 11.18 18.39
N ASN A 33 0.00 12.02 18.47
CA ASN A 33 1.06 12.08 17.47
C ASN A 33 1.75 10.72 17.26
N LYS A 34 2.08 10.01 18.35
CA LYS A 34 2.69 8.68 18.26
C LYS A 34 1.77 7.65 17.62
N VAL A 35 0.47 7.71 17.93
CA VAL A 35 -0.53 6.84 17.28
C VAL A 35 -0.61 7.13 15.79
N LEU A 36 -0.66 8.40 15.41
CA LEU A 36 -0.71 8.82 14.00
C LEU A 36 0.57 8.43 13.26
N ASP A 37 1.75 8.55 13.88
CA ASP A 37 3.02 8.13 13.29
C ASP A 37 3.04 6.62 13.04
N LEU A 38 2.56 5.82 13.99
CA LEU A 38 2.44 4.37 13.82
C LEU A 38 1.52 4.02 12.64
N ILE A 39 0.31 4.60 12.61
CA ILE A 39 -0.66 4.37 11.52
C ILE A 39 -0.07 4.81 10.18
N LYS A 40 0.59 5.96 10.12
CA LYS A 40 1.21 6.49 8.91
C LYS A 40 2.29 5.53 8.41
N ASN A 41 3.19 5.08 9.29
CA ASN A 41 4.28 4.18 8.91
C ASN A 41 3.75 2.83 8.43
N ASP A 42 2.76 2.25 9.13
CA ASP A 42 2.14 0.99 8.73
C ASP A 42 1.45 1.13 7.36
N THR A 43 0.68 2.20 7.17
CA THR A 43 -0.01 2.47 5.88
C THR A 43 1.00 2.69 4.75
N GLN A 44 2.09 3.43 5.00
CA GLN A 44 3.15 3.64 4.02
C GLN A 44 3.84 2.33 3.63
N ARG A 45 4.13 1.48 4.62
CA ARG A 45 4.76 0.18 4.37
C ARG A 45 3.84 -0.74 3.56
N ASP A 46 2.56 -0.81 3.93
CA ASP A 46 1.59 -1.66 3.25
C ASP A 46 1.36 -1.17 1.81
N LEU A 47 1.29 0.15 1.60
CA LEU A 47 1.22 0.74 0.26
C LEU A 47 2.45 0.42 -0.58
N LEU A 48 3.65 0.60 -0.03
CA LEU A 48 4.90 0.27 -0.72
C LEU A 48 4.95 -1.21 -1.10
N SER A 49 4.58 -2.10 -0.18
CA SER A 49 4.52 -3.55 -0.45
C SER A 49 3.55 -3.88 -1.57
N ALA A 50 2.34 -3.28 -1.57
CA ALA A 50 1.35 -3.51 -2.60
C ALA A 50 1.81 -3.02 -3.98
N LEU A 51 2.46 -1.84 -4.02
CA LEU A 51 3.01 -1.29 -5.25
C LEU A 51 4.15 -2.15 -5.81
N THR A 52 5.07 -2.62 -4.95
CA THR A 52 6.16 -3.52 -5.37
C THR A 52 5.61 -4.83 -5.93
N GLN A 53 4.66 -5.46 -5.25
CA GLN A 53 4.02 -6.69 -5.75
C GLN A 53 3.32 -6.47 -7.10
N TYR A 54 2.62 -5.33 -7.26
CA TYR A 54 1.97 -5.00 -8.51
C TYR A 54 2.98 -4.75 -9.65
N GLN A 55 4.09 -4.08 -9.35
CA GLN A 55 5.16 -3.84 -10.30
C GLN A 55 5.77 -5.17 -10.77
N GLU A 56 6.17 -6.05 -9.84
CA GLU A 56 6.75 -7.36 -10.15
C GLU A 56 5.81 -8.21 -10.99
N ALA A 57 4.53 -8.28 -10.62
CA ALA A 57 3.52 -9.01 -11.40
C ALA A 57 3.34 -8.42 -12.81
N THR A 58 3.43 -7.10 -12.95
CA THR A 58 3.32 -6.43 -14.24
C THR A 58 4.55 -6.71 -15.12
N GLU A 59 5.76 -6.65 -14.55
CA GLU A 59 7.00 -6.98 -15.25
C GLU A 59 7.01 -8.43 -15.76
N GLN A 60 6.60 -9.39 -14.92
CA GLN A 60 6.46 -10.80 -15.33
C GLN A 60 5.46 -10.99 -16.47
N ARG A 61 4.34 -10.26 -16.44
CA ARG A 61 3.34 -10.29 -17.51
C ARG A 61 3.92 -9.73 -18.81
N ILE A 62 4.67 -8.63 -18.75
CA ILE A 62 5.34 -8.04 -19.93
C ILE A 62 6.35 -9.03 -20.51
N GLU A 63 7.19 -9.64 -19.68
CA GLU A 63 8.18 -10.62 -20.12
C GLU A 63 7.51 -11.83 -20.80
N THR A 64 6.42 -12.32 -20.22
CA THR A 64 5.64 -13.43 -20.80
C THR A 64 5.06 -13.07 -22.16
N LEU A 65 4.48 -11.86 -22.29
CA LEU A 65 3.94 -11.38 -23.55
C LEU A 65 5.02 -11.23 -24.62
N GLN A 66 6.20 -10.73 -24.25
CA GLN A 66 7.35 -10.62 -25.15
C GLN A 66 7.77 -12.00 -25.68
N LYS A 67 7.95 -12.99 -24.78
CA LYS A 67 8.29 -14.37 -25.17
C LYS A 67 7.26 -14.97 -26.11
N ASN A 68 5.96 -14.75 -25.84
CA ASN A 68 4.89 -15.25 -26.69
C ASN A 68 4.90 -14.59 -28.07
N LEU A 69 5.14 -13.27 -28.14
CA LEU A 69 5.27 -12.56 -29.41
C LEU A 69 6.45 -13.06 -30.25
N ASP A 70 7.60 -13.31 -29.62
CA ASP A 70 8.78 -13.82 -30.30
C ASP A 70 8.56 -15.25 -30.83
N ALA A 71 7.91 -16.11 -30.03
CA ALA A 71 7.51 -17.44 -30.46
C ALA A 71 6.58 -17.41 -31.67
N LEU A 72 5.56 -16.53 -31.66
CA LEU A 72 4.64 -16.35 -32.79
C LEU A 72 5.37 -15.84 -34.05
N ARG A 73 6.29 -14.86 -33.90
CA ARG A 73 7.10 -14.35 -35.02
C ARG A 73 7.96 -15.45 -35.67
N LEU A 74 8.56 -16.32 -34.85
CA LEU A 74 9.31 -17.48 -35.34
C LEU A 74 8.40 -18.43 -36.11
N GLN A 75 7.21 -18.74 -35.57
CA GLN A 75 6.26 -19.64 -36.20
C GLN A 75 5.77 -19.13 -37.57
N VAL A 76 5.48 -17.83 -37.68
CA VAL A 76 5.11 -17.18 -38.94
C VAL A 76 6.26 -17.21 -39.94
N SER A 77 7.49 -16.94 -39.50
CA SER A 77 8.68 -16.99 -40.36
C SER A 77 8.93 -18.39 -40.92
N LEU A 78 8.78 -19.43 -40.09
CA LEU A 78 8.92 -20.83 -40.50
C LEU A 78 7.81 -21.24 -41.48
N SER A 79 6.58 -20.81 -41.24
CA SER A 79 5.44 -21.14 -42.11
C SER A 79 5.56 -20.48 -43.49
N THR A 80 5.99 -19.21 -43.53
CA THR A 80 6.22 -18.47 -44.78
C THR A 80 7.40 -18.98 -45.59
N HIS A 81 8.43 -19.54 -44.94
CA HIS A 81 9.55 -20.19 -45.65
C HIS A 81 9.12 -21.51 -46.32
N ASN A 82 8.30 -22.33 -45.65
CA ASN A 82 7.81 -23.59 -46.19
C ASN A 82 6.83 -23.42 -47.36
N LEU A 83 6.11 -22.30 -47.44
CA LEU A 83 5.20 -21.97 -48.55
C LEU A 83 5.91 -21.53 -49.85
N LYS A 84 7.22 -21.25 -49.81
CA LYS A 84 8.02 -20.79 -50.96
C LYS A 84 8.93 -21.87 -51.57
N LYS A 85 8.86 -23.10 -51.06
CA LYS A 85 9.53 -24.30 -51.63
C LYS A 85 8.50 -25.15 -52.37
#